data_AF-A0A1V0UDG9-F1
#
_entry.id   AF-A0A1V0UDG9-F1
#
_cell.length_a   1.000
_cell.length_b   1.000
_cell.length_c   1.000
_cell.angle_alpha   90.00
_cell.angle_beta   90.00
_cell.angle_gamma   90.00
#
_symmetry.space_group_name_H-M   'P 1'
#
loop_
_entity.id
_entity.type
_entity.pdbx_description
1 polymer ?
#
loop_
_entity_poly.entity_id
_entity_poly.type
_entity_poly.pdbx_seq_one_letter_code
_entity_poly.pdbx_strand_id
1 'polypeptide(L)'
;MLRRLALTAVVPLAALATAVPATSATASGPASFGPAPSAVPTSGPFAAARPSLGPLPMPLPLPGFLDGGAGTAPGEVDEARTRLTVSVENTGVPGADGTFELECGPTGGSHPEGQAACDRLAEAGATRSGRQELFRETPEGTMCTMIHGGDAFARIVGTWEGRRVDTTATRRDGCEIARWNGLVPVLPDVR
;
A
#
# COMPACT_ATOMS: atom_id res chain seq x y z
N MET A 1 3.68 62.12 25.36
CA MET A 1 3.52 62.29 23.90
C MET A 1 4.78 61.78 23.20
N LEU A 2 4.85 60.49 22.85
CA LEU A 2 5.94 59.94 22.02
C LEU A 2 5.31 59.28 20.78
N ARG A 3 5.55 59.88 19.62
CA ARG A 3 5.04 59.50 18.30
C ARG A 3 5.70 58.19 17.83
N ARG A 4 4.88 57.21 17.49
CA ARG A 4 5.28 55.98 16.77
C ARG A 4 5.62 56.35 15.31
N LEU A 5 6.84 56.06 14.88
CA LEU A 5 7.24 56.10 13.47
C LEU A 5 7.05 54.69 12.87
N ALA A 6 6.00 54.54 12.08
CA ALA A 6 5.79 53.37 11.23
C ALA A 6 6.51 53.60 9.90
N LEU A 7 7.55 52.81 9.61
CA LEU A 7 8.11 52.72 8.26
C LEU A 7 7.38 51.60 7.51
N THR A 8 6.47 52.00 6.62
CA THR A 8 5.91 51.14 5.58
C THR A 8 6.96 50.97 4.48
N ALA A 9 7.58 49.80 4.40
CA ALA A 9 8.43 49.42 3.26
C ALA A 9 7.52 48.92 2.13
N VAL A 10 7.46 49.69 1.05
CA VAL A 10 6.82 49.30 -0.22
C VAL A 10 7.82 48.43 -0.99
N VAL A 11 7.53 47.14 -1.14
CA VAL A 11 8.32 46.23 -1.97
C VAL A 11 7.72 46.20 -3.37
N PRO A 12 8.50 46.42 -4.45
CA PRO A 12 7.99 46.38 -5.81
C PRO A 12 7.79 44.94 -6.28
N LEU A 13 6.62 44.67 -6.88
CA LEU A 13 6.34 43.46 -7.66
C LEU A 13 7.16 43.51 -8.97
N ALA A 14 8.19 42.67 -9.08
CA ALA A 14 8.83 42.38 -10.35
C ALA A 14 8.18 41.12 -10.95
N ALA A 15 7.33 41.32 -11.96
CA ALA A 15 6.75 40.25 -12.75
C ALA A 15 7.79 39.79 -13.79
N LEU A 16 8.40 38.62 -13.57
CA LEU A 16 9.22 37.93 -14.58
C LEU A 16 8.34 36.92 -15.31
N ALA A 17 7.89 37.32 -16.51
CA ALA A 17 7.23 36.42 -17.44
C ALA A 17 8.31 35.62 -18.20
N THR A 18 8.50 34.35 -17.86
CA THR A 18 9.27 33.40 -18.66
C THR A 18 8.32 32.63 -19.57
N ALA A 19 8.37 32.93 -20.87
CA ALA A 19 7.71 32.16 -21.90
C ALA A 19 8.45 30.82 -22.08
N VAL A 20 7.74 29.71 -21.88
CA VAL A 20 8.24 28.35 -22.10
C VAL A 20 8.00 27.96 -23.57
N PRO A 21 9.01 27.51 -24.32
CA PRO A 21 8.79 26.97 -25.66
C PRO A 21 8.14 25.58 -25.58
N ALA A 22 7.06 25.39 -26.33
CA ALA A 22 6.42 24.10 -26.54
C ALA A 22 7.24 23.28 -27.55
N THR A 23 7.85 22.19 -27.10
CA THR A 23 8.45 21.16 -27.95
C THR A 23 7.52 19.95 -28.01
N SER A 24 6.73 19.87 -29.09
CA SER A 24 5.98 18.68 -29.47
C SER A 24 6.90 17.71 -30.21
N ALA A 25 7.42 16.70 -29.50
CA ALA A 25 8.13 15.57 -30.09
C ALA A 25 7.17 14.38 -30.21
N THR A 26 6.50 14.26 -31.36
CA THR A 26 5.77 13.04 -31.75
C THR A 26 6.73 12.09 -32.47
N ALA A 27 7.32 11.14 -31.74
CA ALA A 27 8.04 10.02 -32.32
C ALA A 27 7.10 8.80 -32.37
N SER A 28 6.39 8.64 -33.49
CA SER A 28 5.65 7.41 -33.80
C SER A 28 6.57 6.49 -34.59
N GLY A 29 7.20 5.53 -33.92
CA GLY A 29 7.92 4.42 -34.56
C GLY A 29 7.00 3.19 -34.69
N PRO A 30 6.99 2.47 -35.82
CA PRO A 30 6.24 1.23 -35.95
C PRO A 30 6.92 0.13 -35.12
N ALA A 31 6.21 -0.39 -34.13
CA ALA A 31 6.62 -1.59 -33.42
C ALA A 31 6.49 -2.81 -34.35
N SER A 32 7.62 -3.35 -34.76
CA SER A 32 7.73 -4.65 -35.43
C SER A 32 7.23 -5.75 -34.48
N PHE A 33 6.04 -6.28 -34.74
CA PHE A 33 5.53 -7.47 -34.07
C PHE A 33 6.29 -8.69 -34.60
N GLY A 34 7.21 -9.23 -33.79
CA GLY A 34 7.80 -10.54 -34.01
C GLY A 34 6.77 -11.66 -33.82
N PRO A 35 6.88 -12.79 -34.53
CA PRO A 35 5.92 -13.90 -34.42
C PRO A 35 5.96 -14.53 -33.02
N ALA A 36 4.77 -14.65 -32.42
CA ALA A 36 4.56 -15.35 -31.17
C ALA A 36 4.89 -16.85 -31.32
N PRO A 37 5.71 -17.45 -30.43
CA PRO A 37 5.88 -18.90 -30.41
C PRO A 37 4.57 -19.55 -29.94
N SER A 38 3.97 -20.35 -30.83
CA SER A 38 2.83 -21.21 -30.50
C SER A 38 3.30 -22.34 -29.60
N ALA A 39 2.96 -22.28 -28.31
CA ALA A 39 3.13 -23.39 -27.39
C ALA A 39 2.01 -24.42 -27.62
N VAL A 40 2.38 -25.60 -28.13
CA VAL A 40 1.47 -26.73 -28.31
C VAL A 40 1.22 -27.37 -26.94
N PRO A 41 -0.05 -27.53 -26.48
CA PRO A 41 -0.31 -28.25 -25.25
C PRO A 41 -0.12 -29.76 -25.47
N THR A 42 0.98 -30.30 -24.95
CA THR A 42 1.15 -31.76 -24.78
C THR A 42 0.12 -32.25 -23.77
N SER A 43 -0.92 -32.90 -24.30
CA SER A 43 -1.98 -33.54 -23.52
C SER A 43 -1.47 -34.89 -23.02
N GLY A 44 -0.96 -34.94 -21.78
CA GLY A 44 -0.56 -36.19 -21.12
C GLY A 44 -1.77 -36.92 -20.53
N PRO A 45 -1.82 -38.27 -20.56
CA PRO A 45 -2.91 -39.05 -20.01
C PRO A 45 -2.71 -39.24 -18.50
N PHE A 46 -3.19 -38.29 -17.68
CA PHE A 46 -3.35 -38.57 -16.26
C PHE A 46 -4.63 -39.37 -16.05
N ALA A 47 -4.43 -40.70 -15.95
CA ALA A 47 -5.43 -41.66 -15.56
C ALA A 47 -6.05 -41.27 -14.21
N ALA A 48 -7.35 -41.00 -14.22
CA ALA A 48 -8.14 -40.78 -13.02
C ALA A 48 -8.22 -42.09 -12.21
N ALA A 49 -7.47 -42.16 -11.11
CA ALA A 49 -7.68 -43.17 -10.09
C ALA A 49 -8.98 -42.85 -9.34
N ARG A 50 -10.00 -43.71 -9.53
CA ARG A 50 -11.27 -43.64 -8.80
C ARG A 50 -11.05 -44.16 -7.37
N PRO A 51 -11.24 -43.36 -6.30
CA PRO A 51 -11.31 -43.91 -4.96
C PRO A 51 -12.61 -44.70 -4.80
N SER A 52 -12.46 -45.93 -4.32
CA SER A 52 -13.55 -46.85 -3.98
C SER A 52 -14.42 -46.29 -2.85
N LEU A 53 -15.73 -46.20 -3.10
CA LEU A 53 -16.76 -45.89 -2.13
C LEU A 53 -16.78 -46.94 -1.02
N GLY A 54 -16.35 -46.56 0.19
CA GLY A 54 -16.57 -47.32 1.42
C GLY A 54 -18.02 -47.14 1.95
N PRO A 55 -18.52 -48.07 2.76
CA PRO A 55 -19.89 -48.05 3.26
C PRO A 55 -20.14 -46.91 4.26
N LEU A 56 -21.27 -46.23 4.08
CA LEU A 56 -21.78 -45.14 4.91
C LEU A 56 -22.15 -45.66 6.33
N PRO A 57 -21.68 -45.03 7.42
CA PRO A 57 -22.22 -45.28 8.75
C PRO A 57 -23.58 -44.60 8.96
N MET A 58 -24.52 -45.35 9.55
CA MET A 58 -25.89 -44.93 9.88
C MET A 58 -25.95 -43.73 10.83
N PRO A 59 -26.94 -42.82 10.67
CA PRO A 59 -27.18 -41.73 11.61
C PRO A 59 -27.97 -42.24 12.84
N LEU A 60 -27.42 -42.00 14.03
CA LEU A 60 -28.12 -42.15 15.32
C LEU A 60 -29.01 -40.92 15.57
N PRO A 61 -30.30 -41.07 15.94
CA PRO A 61 -31.15 -39.94 16.30
C PRO A 61 -30.88 -39.54 17.76
N LEU A 62 -30.39 -38.32 17.98
CA LEU A 62 -30.36 -37.68 19.29
C LEU A 62 -31.58 -36.76 19.44
N PRO A 63 -32.31 -36.83 20.58
CA PRO A 63 -33.46 -35.98 20.85
C PRO A 63 -33.03 -34.54 21.11
N GLY A 64 -33.86 -33.61 20.65
CA GLY A 64 -33.57 -32.18 20.59
C GLY A 64 -33.50 -31.46 21.93
N PHE A 65 -32.78 -30.35 21.90
CA PHE A 65 -33.02 -29.19 22.75
C PHE A 65 -33.29 -28.00 21.83
N LEU A 66 -34.55 -27.58 21.81
CA LEU A 66 -34.96 -26.28 21.29
C LEU A 66 -34.55 -25.25 22.34
N ASP A 67 -33.55 -24.44 22.02
CA ASP A 67 -33.32 -23.12 22.61
C ASP A 67 -32.94 -22.23 21.42
N GLY A 68 -33.82 -21.41 20.85
CA GLY A 68 -34.65 -20.46 21.58
C GLY A 68 -33.89 -19.17 21.90
N GLY A 69 -32.61 -19.06 21.52
CA GLY A 69 -31.82 -17.84 21.64
C GLY A 69 -31.71 -17.10 20.32
N ALA A 70 -32.52 -16.05 20.16
CA ALA A 70 -32.14 -14.91 19.31
C ALA A 70 -30.95 -14.21 19.99
N GLY A 71 -29.78 -14.82 19.89
CA GLY A 71 -28.51 -14.19 20.20
C GLY A 71 -28.08 -13.43 18.96
N THR A 72 -28.25 -12.11 18.96
CA THR A 72 -27.45 -11.21 18.13
C THR A 72 -26.00 -11.68 18.19
N ALA A 73 -25.47 -12.22 17.10
CA ALA A 73 -24.03 -12.45 16.98
C ALA A 73 -23.36 -11.08 17.15
N PRO A 74 -22.57 -10.84 18.21
CA PRO A 74 -21.70 -9.69 18.23
C PRO A 74 -20.45 -10.07 17.43
N GLY A 75 -20.25 -9.44 16.27
CA GLY A 75 -18.89 -9.25 15.75
C GLY A 75 -18.55 -9.84 14.40
N GLU A 76 -19.35 -9.62 13.36
CA GLU A 76 -18.86 -9.73 11.97
C GLU A 76 -18.29 -8.38 11.45
N VAL A 77 -17.82 -7.51 12.35
CA VAL A 77 -17.22 -6.20 12.02
C VAL A 77 -15.84 -5.97 12.63
N ASP A 78 -15.22 -7.00 13.23
CA ASP A 78 -13.86 -6.89 13.84
C ASP A 78 -12.78 -7.67 13.10
N GLU A 79 -13.13 -8.62 12.22
CA GLU A 79 -12.17 -9.64 11.77
C GLU A 79 -11.28 -9.26 10.57
N ALA A 80 -11.26 -8.00 10.13
CA ALA A 80 -10.24 -7.54 9.17
C ALA A 80 -9.94 -6.03 9.23
N ARG A 81 -10.20 -5.36 10.35
CA ARG A 81 -9.92 -3.91 10.44
C ARG A 81 -8.42 -3.63 10.34
N THR A 82 -8.08 -2.65 9.52
CA THR A 82 -6.70 -2.16 9.40
C THR A 82 -6.49 -1.03 10.38
N ARG A 83 -5.43 -1.13 11.18
CA ARG A 83 -5.01 -0.12 12.17
C ARG A 83 -3.50 -0.08 12.17
N LEU A 84 -2.94 1.02 11.67
CA LEU A 84 -1.50 1.21 11.53
C LEU A 84 -1.10 2.53 12.20
N THR A 85 0.01 2.48 12.94
CA THR A 85 0.78 3.66 13.34
C THR A 85 1.93 3.81 12.35
N VAL A 86 1.98 4.96 11.68
CA VAL A 86 2.99 5.32 10.68
C VAL A 86 3.83 6.46 11.23
N SER A 87 5.09 6.18 11.57
CA SER A 87 6.06 7.19 11.98
C SER A 87 7.00 7.51 10.82
N VAL A 88 7.18 8.80 10.51
CA VAL A 88 7.97 9.29 9.38
C VAL A 88 8.91 10.41 9.85
N GLU A 89 10.16 10.36 9.37
CA GLU A 89 11.23 11.29 9.76
C GLU A 89 12.12 11.64 8.56
N ASN A 90 12.71 12.83 8.58
CA ASN A 90 13.75 13.29 7.66
C ASN A 90 13.32 13.31 6.19
N THR A 91 12.04 13.56 5.90
CA THR A 91 11.56 13.64 4.51
C THR A 91 11.96 14.93 3.81
N GLY A 92 12.22 15.99 4.58
CA GLY A 92 12.42 17.34 4.03
C GLY A 92 11.14 17.99 3.49
N VAL A 93 9.97 17.33 3.65
CA VAL A 93 8.67 17.83 3.21
C VAL A 93 7.91 18.41 4.41
N PRO A 94 7.48 19.69 4.38
CA PRO A 94 6.75 20.30 5.48
C PRO A 94 5.46 19.54 5.80
N GLY A 95 5.31 19.12 7.05
CA GLY A 95 4.11 18.42 7.54
C GLY A 95 4.02 16.94 7.19
N ALA A 96 5.03 16.37 6.52
CA ALA A 96 5.09 14.93 6.21
C ALA A 96 5.75 14.11 7.33
N ASP A 97 6.66 14.72 8.08
CA ASP A 97 7.28 14.09 9.26
C ASP A 97 6.33 14.12 10.45
N GLY A 98 6.32 13.04 11.23
CA GLY A 98 5.44 12.89 12.39
C GLY A 98 5.05 11.44 12.64
N THR A 99 4.14 11.22 13.59
CA THR A 99 3.51 9.91 13.83
C THR A 99 2.01 10.03 13.61
N PHE A 100 1.49 9.14 12.79
CA PHE A 100 0.13 9.18 12.29
C PHE A 100 -0.59 7.86 12.54
N GLU A 101 -1.83 7.95 13.02
CA GLU A 101 -2.72 6.80 13.11
C GLU A 101 -3.52 6.69 11.80
N LEU A 102 -3.60 5.48 11.27
CA LEU A 102 -4.39 5.14 10.09
C LEU A 102 -5.35 4.00 10.45
N GLU A 103 -6.65 4.27 10.34
CA GLU A 103 -7.70 3.27 10.50
C GLU A 103 -8.44 3.10 9.19
N CYS A 104 -8.72 1.87 8.77
CA CYS A 104 -9.56 1.58 7.60
C CYS A 104 -10.74 0.69 7.98
N GLY A 105 -11.91 1.04 7.41
CA GLY A 105 -13.19 0.38 7.65
C GLY A 105 -13.88 0.79 8.97
N PRO A 106 -14.41 2.02 9.11
CA PRO A 106 -14.33 3.20 8.25
C PRO A 106 -12.97 3.92 8.34
N THR A 107 -12.68 4.82 7.39
CA THR A 107 -11.44 5.61 7.37
C THR A 107 -11.37 6.56 8.56
N GLY A 108 -10.24 6.58 9.29
CA GLY A 108 -10.04 7.45 10.44
C GLY A 108 -8.56 7.58 10.85
N GLY A 109 -8.33 8.18 12.01
CA GLY A 109 -6.99 8.48 12.54
C GLY A 109 -6.47 9.87 12.14
N SER A 110 -5.17 10.10 12.36
CA SER A 110 -4.50 11.37 12.09
C SER A 110 -3.72 11.41 10.77
N HIS A 111 -3.76 10.34 9.97
CA HIS A 111 -3.02 10.23 8.72
C HIS A 111 -3.44 11.31 7.69
N PRO A 112 -2.49 12.12 7.15
CA PRO A 112 -2.81 13.24 6.25
C PRO A 112 -3.56 12.82 4.99
N GLU A 113 -3.24 11.63 4.47
CA GLU A 113 -3.87 11.05 3.27
C GLU A 113 -4.71 9.81 3.60
N GLY A 114 -5.43 9.82 4.74
CA GLY A 114 -6.10 8.63 5.28
C GLY A 114 -6.92 7.82 4.27
N GLN A 115 -7.79 8.48 3.48
CA GLN A 115 -8.62 7.77 2.50
C GLN A 115 -7.78 7.13 1.39
N ALA A 116 -6.85 7.88 0.80
CA ALA A 116 -6.00 7.38 -0.28
C ALA A 116 -5.09 6.24 0.20
N ALA A 117 -4.59 6.34 1.44
CA ALA A 117 -3.80 5.29 2.07
C ALA A 117 -4.63 4.01 2.26
N CYS A 118 -5.87 4.12 2.72
CA CYS A 118 -6.79 2.98 2.82
C CYS A 118 -7.11 2.37 1.45
N ASP A 119 -7.34 3.18 0.43
CA ASP A 119 -7.61 2.69 -0.94
C ASP A 119 -6.41 1.90 -1.49
N ARG A 120 -5.19 2.41 -1.28
CA ARG A 120 -3.94 1.74 -1.65
C ARG A 120 -3.77 0.40 -0.95
N LEU A 121 -4.07 0.35 0.35
CA LEU A 121 -4.01 -0.88 1.16
C LEU A 121 -5.07 -1.89 0.70
N ALA A 122 -6.27 -1.44 0.36
CA ALA A 122 -7.31 -2.29 -0.19
C ALA A 122 -6.90 -2.88 -1.55
N GLU A 123 -6.35 -2.05 -2.45
CA GLU A 123 -5.86 -2.49 -3.76
C GLU A 123 -4.76 -3.55 -3.63
N ALA A 124 -3.75 -3.30 -2.79
CA ALA A 124 -2.69 -4.30 -2.52
C ALA A 124 -3.25 -5.58 -1.90
N GLY A 125 -4.20 -5.44 -0.97
CA GLY A 125 -4.81 -6.54 -0.22
C GLY A 125 -5.73 -7.44 -1.07
N ALA A 126 -6.21 -6.94 -2.22
CA ALA A 126 -7.11 -7.65 -3.12
C ALA A 126 -6.48 -8.90 -3.75
N THR A 127 -5.14 -8.97 -3.81
CA THR A 127 -4.43 -10.15 -4.32
C THR A 127 -3.59 -10.81 -3.24
N ARG A 128 -3.42 -12.13 -3.32
CA ARG A 128 -2.55 -12.88 -2.40
C ARG A 128 -1.12 -12.35 -2.44
N SER A 129 -0.60 -12.10 -3.64
CA SER A 129 0.78 -11.62 -3.84
C SER A 129 0.96 -10.21 -3.28
N GLY A 130 0.04 -9.28 -3.57
CA GLY A 130 0.10 -7.92 -3.04
C GLY A 130 0.05 -7.88 -1.52
N ARG A 131 -0.81 -8.71 -0.91
CA ARG A 131 -0.86 -8.88 0.56
C ARG A 131 0.48 -9.34 1.12
N GLN A 132 1.15 -10.29 0.46
CA GLN A 132 2.43 -10.82 0.93
C GLN A 132 3.59 -9.85 0.72
N GLU A 133 3.56 -9.07 -0.35
CA GLU A 133 4.69 -8.26 -0.80
C GLU A 133 4.72 -6.84 -0.23
N LEU A 134 3.56 -6.19 -0.01
CA LEU A 134 3.51 -4.74 0.25
C LEU A 134 4.42 -4.27 1.39
N PHE A 135 4.36 -4.98 2.54
CA PHE A 135 5.18 -4.67 3.71
C PHE A 135 6.45 -5.53 3.81
N ARG A 136 6.70 -6.40 2.83
CA ARG A 136 7.86 -7.30 2.85
C ARG A 136 9.14 -6.50 2.67
N GLU A 137 10.13 -6.75 3.50
CA GLU A 137 11.44 -6.13 3.38
C GLU A 137 12.21 -6.67 2.17
N THR A 138 13.13 -5.86 1.66
CA THR A 138 14.05 -6.27 0.60
C THR A 138 14.88 -7.47 1.11
N PRO A 139 14.89 -8.61 0.39
CA PRO A 139 15.69 -9.75 0.79
C PRO A 139 17.18 -9.40 0.90
N GLU A 140 17.86 -10.00 1.87
CA GLU A 140 19.31 -9.92 1.93
C GLU A 140 19.94 -10.46 0.64
N GLY A 141 21.02 -9.81 0.19
CA GLY A 141 21.71 -10.17 -1.04
C GLY A 141 21.00 -9.74 -2.34
N THR A 142 19.88 -9.02 -2.26
CA THR A 142 19.25 -8.40 -3.44
C THR A 142 20.23 -7.40 -4.07
N MET A 143 20.45 -7.52 -5.38
CA MET A 143 21.29 -6.59 -6.12
C MET A 143 20.54 -5.27 -6.34
N CYS A 144 20.87 -4.26 -5.54
CA CYS A 144 20.24 -2.94 -5.57
C CYS A 144 21.20 -1.90 -6.15
N THR A 145 20.66 -0.88 -6.81
CA THR A 145 21.49 0.26 -7.26
C THR A 145 21.91 1.08 -6.05
N MET A 146 23.12 1.65 -6.08
CA MET A 146 23.63 2.52 -5.00
C MET A 146 23.09 3.96 -5.09
N ILE A 147 21.90 4.15 -5.66
CA ILE A 147 21.29 5.48 -5.79
C ILE A 147 20.65 5.82 -4.45
N HIS A 148 21.15 6.87 -3.81
CA HIS A 148 20.63 7.38 -2.55
C HIS A 148 19.50 8.39 -2.81
N GLY A 149 18.33 8.15 -2.23
CA GLY A 149 17.13 8.96 -2.37
C GLY A 149 16.91 9.95 -1.22
N GLY A 150 17.88 10.10 -0.32
CA GLY A 150 17.82 10.97 0.87
C GLY A 150 17.59 10.20 2.16
N ASP A 151 17.53 10.95 3.26
CA ASP A 151 17.55 10.42 4.64
C ASP A 151 16.17 9.99 5.17
N ALA A 152 15.13 10.05 4.32
CA ALA A 152 13.78 9.71 4.73
C ALA A 152 13.70 8.31 5.33
N PHE A 153 13.12 8.24 6.52
CA PHE A 153 12.92 7.01 7.29
C PHE A 153 11.47 6.92 7.71
N ALA A 154 10.91 5.71 7.66
CA ALA A 154 9.60 5.44 8.21
C ALA A 154 9.57 4.11 8.96
N ARG A 155 8.72 4.04 9.98
CA ARG A 155 8.34 2.80 10.67
C ARG A 155 6.83 2.65 10.66
N ILE A 156 6.36 1.48 10.26
CA ILE A 156 4.93 1.15 10.14
C ILE A 156 4.66 -0.04 11.04
N VAL A 157 3.74 0.13 12.00
CA VAL A 157 3.39 -0.91 12.98
C VAL A 157 1.88 -1.02 13.08
N GLY A 158 1.37 -2.24 13.23
CA GLY A 158 -0.03 -2.46 13.58
C GLY A 158 -0.58 -3.74 12.98
N THR A 159 -1.81 -3.65 12.48
CA THR A 159 -2.53 -4.76 11.84
C THR A 159 -3.10 -4.32 10.50
N TRP A 160 -2.93 -5.14 9.47
CA TRP A 160 -3.52 -4.97 8.14
C TRP A 160 -4.12 -6.29 7.71
N GLU A 161 -5.43 -6.31 7.41
CA GLU A 161 -6.14 -7.53 6.98
C GLU A 161 -5.91 -8.72 7.94
N GLY A 162 -5.97 -8.47 9.26
CA GLY A 162 -5.72 -9.47 10.31
C GLY A 162 -4.26 -9.90 10.49
N ARG A 163 -3.32 -9.31 9.74
CA ARG A 163 -1.88 -9.64 9.83
C ARG A 163 -1.11 -8.54 10.55
N ARG A 164 -0.24 -8.95 11.47
CA ARG A 164 0.70 -8.03 12.14
C ARG A 164 1.67 -7.44 11.13
N VAL A 165 1.82 -6.13 11.18
CA VAL A 165 2.81 -5.36 10.42
C VAL A 165 3.77 -4.75 11.43
N ASP A 166 5.06 -4.92 11.19
CA ASP A 166 6.15 -4.17 11.82
C ASP A 166 7.27 -4.14 10.82
N THR A 167 7.45 -3.00 10.15
CA THR A 167 8.49 -2.84 9.16
C THR A 167 8.99 -1.42 9.12
N THR A 168 10.22 -1.25 8.66
CA THR A 168 10.81 0.07 8.38
C THR A 168 10.97 0.25 6.88
N ALA A 169 10.92 1.48 6.39
CA ALA A 169 11.21 1.84 5.01
C ALA A 169 12.23 2.96 5.00
N THR A 170 13.21 2.88 4.10
CA THR A 170 14.23 3.91 3.93
C THR A 170 14.32 4.29 2.45
N ARG A 171 15.18 5.26 2.12
CA ARG A 171 15.50 5.60 0.73
C ARG A 171 17.00 5.47 0.44
N ARG A 172 17.67 4.55 1.13
CA ARG A 172 19.14 4.48 1.12
C ARG A 172 19.75 3.96 -0.19
N ASP A 173 19.00 3.16 -0.95
CA ASP A 173 19.40 2.52 -2.20
C ASP A 173 18.18 2.36 -3.14
N GLY A 174 18.40 1.88 -4.36
CA GLY A 174 17.34 1.78 -5.38
C GLY A 174 16.20 0.81 -5.03
N CYS A 175 16.46 -0.26 -4.27
CA CYS A 175 15.41 -1.18 -3.84
C CYS A 175 14.55 -0.53 -2.76
N GLU A 176 15.19 0.14 -1.81
CA GLU A 176 14.50 0.83 -0.72
C GLU A 176 13.67 2.01 -1.24
N ILE A 177 14.16 2.74 -2.24
CA ILE A 177 13.37 3.77 -2.95
C ILE A 177 12.14 3.15 -3.62
N ALA A 178 12.29 2.03 -4.33
CA ALA A 178 11.17 1.38 -5.00
C ALA A 178 10.12 0.90 -3.98
N ARG A 179 10.58 0.38 -2.84
CA ARG A 179 9.71 -0.07 -1.75
C ARG A 179 8.98 1.09 -1.08
N TRP A 180 9.67 2.20 -0.80
CA TRP A 180 9.04 3.43 -0.32
C TRP A 180 7.93 3.89 -1.27
N ASN A 181 8.23 3.96 -2.57
CA ASN A 181 7.27 4.38 -3.59
C ASN A 181 6.06 3.44 -3.68
N GLY A 182 6.27 2.13 -3.47
CA GLY A 182 5.19 1.15 -3.43
C GLY A 182 4.23 1.34 -2.26
N LEU A 183 4.67 2.01 -1.19
CA LEU A 183 3.88 2.33 0.00
C LEU A 183 3.17 3.68 -0.10
N VAL A 184 3.42 4.51 -1.11
CA VAL A 184 2.66 5.76 -1.30
C VAL A 184 1.20 5.43 -1.65
N PRO A 185 0.19 6.06 -1.01
CA PRO A 185 0.26 7.20 -0.09
C PRO A 185 0.13 6.85 1.41
N VAL A 186 0.42 5.60 1.82
CA VAL A 186 0.64 5.26 3.25
C VAL A 186 1.91 5.95 3.78
N LEU A 187 2.90 6.15 2.90
CA LEU A 187 4.04 7.02 3.13
C LEU A 187 3.92 8.28 2.25
N PRO A 188 4.51 9.42 2.66
CA PRO A 188 4.47 10.62 1.86
C PRO A 188 5.25 10.46 0.55
N ASP A 189 4.79 11.16 -0.48
CA ASP A 189 5.51 11.30 -1.74
C ASP A 189 6.66 12.31 -1.60
N VAL A 190 7.91 11.84 -1.80
CA VAL A 190 9.14 12.57 -1.46
C VAL A 190 10.14 12.59 -2.63
N ARG A 191 9.65 12.54 -3.86
CA ARG A 191 10.49 12.41 -5.07
C ARG A 191 11.45 13.56 -5.32
#